data_AF-A0A953SL45-F1
#
_entry.id   AF-A0A953SL45-F1
#
_cell.length_a   1.000
_cell.length_b   1.000
_cell.length_c   1.000
_cell.angle_alpha   90.00
_cell.angle_beta   90.00
_cell.angle_gamma   90.00
#
_symmetry.space_group_name_H-M   'P 1'
#
loop_
_entity.id
_entity.type
_entity.pdbx_description
1 polymer ?
#
loop_
_entity_poly.entity_id
_entity_poly.type
_entity_poly.pdbx_seq_one_letter_code
_entity_poly.pdbx_strand_id
1 'polypeptide(L)'
;MPDLIGIAAGPAESVAIASRAGFAGLDLRFNRFADEIESLDPECLADAIAAAGLRPGYCSITPQKINVSDEQWSLEIADAPRRARLAAQIGYRRATSVVVPFHETLGYDANLELHVN
;
A
#
# COMPACT_ATOMS: atom_id res chain seq x y z
N MET A 1 -1.09 -4.31 15.27
CA MET A 1 0.09 -5.01 14.73
C MET A 1 1.33 -4.45 15.39
N PRO A 2 1.93 -5.13 16.38
CA PRO A 2 3.13 -4.64 17.07
C PRO A 2 4.44 -4.78 16.25
N ASP A 3 4.42 -5.45 15.09
CA ASP A 3 5.64 -5.86 14.36
C ASP A 3 5.88 -5.09 13.05
N LEU A 4 5.22 -3.95 12.84
CA LEU A 4 5.37 -3.14 11.62
C LEU A 4 6.11 -1.84 11.93
N ILE A 5 7.20 -1.59 11.21
CA ILE A 5 7.91 -0.32 11.23
C ILE A 5 7.69 0.37 9.89
N GLY A 6 7.03 1.53 9.92
CA GLY A 6 6.90 2.40 8.75
C GLY A 6 8.17 3.21 8.54
N ILE A 7 8.72 3.18 7.33
CA ILE A 7 9.87 4.00 6.92
C ILE A 7 9.48 4.91 5.74
N ALA A 8 10.10 6.09 5.68
CA ALA A 8 9.98 6.99 4.54
C ALA A 8 11.16 6.75 3.59
N ALA A 9 11.00 5.78 2.69
CA ALA A 9 12.02 5.36 1.73
C ALA A 9 11.34 4.99 0.39
N GLY A 10 12.10 5.06 -0.71
CA GLY A 10 11.67 4.54 -2.01
C GLY A 10 11.65 3.00 -2.02
N PRO A 11 11.13 2.35 -3.07
CA PRO A 11 11.00 0.88 -3.13
C PRO A 11 12.34 0.15 -3.00
N ALA A 12 13.35 0.55 -3.77
CA ALA A 12 14.68 -0.10 -3.75
C ALA A 12 15.39 0.08 -2.39
N GLU A 13 15.31 1.29 -1.82
CA GLU A 13 15.86 1.57 -0.50
C GLU A 13 15.13 0.78 0.60
N SER A 14 13.81 0.62 0.49
CA SER A 14 13.01 -0.17 1.43
C SER A 14 13.42 -1.64 1.44
N VAL A 15 13.72 -2.23 0.27
CA VAL A 15 14.27 -3.59 0.16
C VAL A 15 15.60 -3.70 0.90
N ALA A 16 16.52 -2.76 0.67
CA ALA A 16 17.84 -2.76 1.31
C ALA A 16 17.73 -2.61 2.84
N ILE A 17 16.87 -1.73 3.32
CA ILE A 17 16.63 -1.53 4.76
C ILE A 17 16.02 -2.79 5.38
N ALA A 18 14.97 -3.36 4.77
CA ALA A 18 14.28 -4.54 5.28
C ALA A 18 15.21 -5.76 5.35
N SER A 19 16.03 -5.97 4.31
CA SER A 19 17.03 -7.04 4.27
C SER A 19 18.08 -6.89 5.38
N ARG A 20 18.68 -5.69 5.49
CA ARG A 20 19.71 -5.41 6.52
C ARG A 20 19.18 -5.54 7.94
N ALA A 21 17.92 -5.19 8.16
CA ALA A 21 17.27 -5.27 9.46
C ALA A 21 16.73 -6.68 9.79
N GLY A 22 16.81 -7.64 8.87
CA GLY A 22 16.38 -9.02 9.10
C GLY A 22 14.87 -9.22 9.08
N PHE A 23 14.11 -8.34 8.42
CA PHE A 23 12.68 -8.55 8.24
C PHE A 23 12.42 -9.73 7.30
N ALA A 24 11.30 -10.42 7.50
CA ALA A 24 10.88 -11.55 6.66
C ALA A 24 9.90 -11.15 5.55
N GLY A 25 9.52 -9.88 5.47
CA GLY A 25 8.55 -9.38 4.52
C GLY A 25 8.61 -7.87 4.33
N LEU A 26 7.95 -7.41 3.26
CA LEU A 26 7.93 -6.02 2.84
C LEU A 26 6.52 -5.66 2.36
N ASP A 27 6.03 -4.52 2.84
CA ASP A 27 4.81 -3.87 2.35
C ASP A 27 5.18 -2.64 1.54
N LEU A 28 4.59 -2.47 0.35
CA LEU A 28 4.87 -1.33 -0.54
C LEU A 28 3.63 -0.51 -0.85
N ARG A 29 3.85 0.80 -1.01
CA ARG A 29 2.79 1.78 -1.32
C ARG A 29 2.70 2.07 -2.82
N PHE A 30 1.97 1.24 -3.56
CA PHE A 30 1.81 1.40 -5.02
C PHE A 30 1.02 2.66 -5.39
N ASN A 31 0.09 3.09 -4.54
CA ASN A 31 -0.58 4.38 -4.69
C ASN A 31 0.34 5.61 -4.59
N ARG A 32 1.59 5.44 -4.16
CA ARG A 32 2.60 6.51 -4.09
C ARG A 32 3.77 6.28 -5.05
N PHE A 33 4.17 5.02 -5.25
CA PHE A 33 5.42 4.68 -5.91
C PHE A 33 5.25 3.90 -7.23
N ALA A 34 4.03 3.78 -7.78
CA ALA A 34 3.83 3.02 -9.02
C ALA A 34 4.74 3.48 -10.17
N ASP A 35 4.85 4.78 -10.39
CA ASP A 35 5.66 5.33 -11.49
C ASP A 35 7.17 5.13 -11.26
N GLU A 36 7.62 5.21 -10.00
CA GLU A 36 9.00 4.92 -9.62
C GLU A 36 9.31 3.42 -9.80
N ILE A 37 8.38 2.54 -9.41
CA ILE A 37 8.50 1.09 -9.58
C ILE A 37 8.59 0.72 -11.07
N GLU A 38 7.75 1.31 -11.91
CA GLU A 38 7.80 1.09 -13.36
C GLU A 38 9.12 1.60 -13.96
N SER A 39 9.63 2.72 -13.45
CA SER A 39 10.92 3.29 -13.89
C SER A 39 12.14 2.45 -13.47
N LEU A 40 12.02 1.67 -12.38
CA LEU A 40 13.06 0.78 -11.86
C LEU A 40 13.08 -0.61 -12.50
N ASP A 41 12.21 -0.85 -13.49
CA ASP A 41 11.85 -2.18 -13.98
C ASP A 41 11.20 -3.05 -12.87
N PRO A 42 9.89 -3.32 -12.95
CA PRO A 42 9.18 -4.11 -11.94
C PRO A 42 9.77 -5.50 -11.73
N GLU A 43 10.32 -6.14 -12.77
CA GLU A 43 10.93 -7.48 -12.66
C GLU A 43 12.21 -7.41 -11.85
N CYS A 44 13.04 -6.39 -12.08
CA CYS A 44 14.25 -6.14 -11.30
C CYS A 44 13.95 -5.92 -9.81
N LEU A 45 12.86 -5.19 -9.50
CA LEU A 45 12.43 -5.01 -8.10
C LEU A 45 11.93 -6.33 -7.48
N ALA A 46 11.21 -7.15 -8.23
CA ALA A 46 10.76 -8.46 -7.76
C ALA A 46 11.94 -9.39 -7.43
N ASP A 47 12.94 -9.44 -8.31
CA ASP A 47 14.18 -10.19 -8.11
C ASP A 47 14.95 -9.69 -6.90
N ALA A 48 15.03 -8.36 -6.70
CA ALA A 48 15.69 -7.79 -5.53
C ALA A 48 14.98 -8.17 -4.21
N ILE A 49 13.65 -8.17 -4.18
CA ILE A 49 12.86 -8.62 -3.03
C ILE A 49 13.16 -10.10 -2.74
N ALA A 50 13.16 -10.95 -3.76
CA ALA A 50 13.42 -12.38 -3.62
C ALA A 50 14.87 -12.67 -3.17
N ALA A 51 15.86 -12.01 -3.77
CA ALA A 51 17.27 -12.14 -3.42
C ALA A 51 17.56 -11.68 -1.98
N ALA A 52 16.80 -10.70 -1.49
CA ALA A 52 16.86 -10.25 -0.10
C ALA A 52 16.21 -11.22 0.90
N GLY A 53 15.59 -12.32 0.43
CA GLY A 53 14.84 -13.26 1.28
C GLY A 53 13.52 -12.70 1.81
N LEU A 54 13.04 -11.59 1.24
CA LEU A 54 11.82 -10.91 1.66
C LEU A 54 10.60 -11.51 0.96
N ARG A 55 9.47 -11.54 1.66
CA ARG A 55 8.17 -11.92 1.09
C ARG A 55 7.27 -10.69 0.90
N PRO A 56 6.64 -10.52 -0.27
CA PRO A 56 5.59 -9.51 -0.44
C PRO A 56 4.47 -9.71 0.58
N GLY A 57 4.19 -8.68 1.38
CA GLY A 57 3.15 -8.71 2.41
C GLY A 57 1.80 -8.23 1.87
N TYR A 58 1.43 -7.01 2.21
CA TYR A 58 0.28 -6.28 1.68
C TYR A 58 0.74 -5.06 0.87
N CYS A 59 -0.12 -4.58 0.00
CA CYS A 59 0.12 -3.35 -0.75
C CYS A 59 -1.06 -2.37 -0.67
N SER A 60 -0.79 -1.08 -0.91
CA SER A 60 -1.84 -0.08 -1.13
C SER A 60 -2.02 0.21 -2.61
N ILE A 61 -3.15 -0.22 -3.17
CA ILE A 61 -3.55 0.10 -4.56
C ILE A 61 -4.63 1.18 -4.62
N THR A 62 -5.39 1.35 -3.53
CA THR A 62 -6.40 2.39 -3.39
C THR A 62 -5.75 3.75 -3.14
N PRO A 63 -6.48 4.86 -3.33
CA PRO A 63 -5.98 6.18 -3.00
C PRO A 63 -5.49 6.31 -1.55
N GLN A 64 -4.62 7.29 -1.30
CA GLN A 64 -4.06 7.52 0.03
C GLN A 64 -5.12 7.99 1.03
N LYS A 65 -6.12 8.73 0.56
CA LYS A 65 -7.25 9.23 1.33
C LYS A 65 -8.54 8.71 0.71
N ILE A 66 -9.42 8.19 1.55
CA ILE A 66 -10.74 7.71 1.12
C ILE A 66 -11.86 8.72 1.45
N ASN A 67 -11.58 9.69 2.31
CA ASN A 67 -12.48 10.77 2.72
C ASN A 67 -12.34 12.00 1.79
N VAL A 68 -12.31 11.78 0.48
CA VAL A 68 -12.22 12.84 -0.53
C VAL A 68 -13.56 13.01 -1.23
N SER A 69 -13.73 14.05 -2.04
CA SER A 69 -14.95 14.21 -2.85
C SER A 69 -15.13 13.04 -3.83
N ASP A 70 -16.36 12.75 -4.25
CA ASP A 70 -16.65 11.70 -5.24
C ASP A 70 -15.88 11.90 -6.55
N GLU A 71 -15.68 13.16 -6.96
CA GLU A 71 -14.89 13.51 -8.14
C GLU A 71 -13.42 13.13 -7.96
N GLN A 72 -12.82 13.53 -6.84
CA GLN A 72 -11.42 13.19 -6.52
C GLN A 72 -11.25 11.68 -6.36
N TRP A 73 -12.19 11.02 -5.69
CA TRP A 73 -12.21 9.56 -5.56
C TRP A 73 -12.23 8.88 -6.93
N SER A 74 -13.14 9.30 -7.82
CA SER A 74 -13.29 8.74 -9.16
C SER A 74 -12.02 8.87 -10.00
N LEU A 75 -11.35 10.02 -9.90
CA LEU A 75 -10.05 10.25 -10.57
C LEU A 75 -8.95 9.36 -10.01
N GLU A 76 -8.82 9.28 -8.68
CA GLU A 76 -7.71 8.56 -8.03
C GLU A 76 -7.88 7.04 -8.08
N ILE A 77 -9.13 6.54 -8.06
CA ILE A 77 -9.43 5.10 -8.12
C ILE A 77 -9.31 4.54 -9.55
N ALA A 78 -9.41 5.39 -10.59
CA ALA A 78 -9.28 4.97 -11.99
C ALA A 78 -7.93 4.30 -12.29
N ASP A 79 -6.88 4.63 -11.52
CA ASP A 79 -5.54 4.06 -11.65
C ASP A 79 -5.33 2.77 -10.84
N ALA A 80 -6.29 2.39 -9.99
CA ALA A 80 -6.17 1.20 -9.14
C ALA A 80 -5.95 -0.10 -9.94
N PRO A 81 -6.59 -0.34 -11.11
CA PRO A 81 -6.29 -1.51 -11.93
C PRO A 81 -4.84 -1.56 -12.43
N ARG A 82 -4.21 -0.42 -12.77
CA ARG A 82 -2.80 -0.37 -13.16
C ARG A 82 -1.92 -0.79 -11.98
N ARG A 83 -2.15 -0.16 -10.81
CA ARG A 83 -1.42 -0.46 -9.57
C ARG A 83 -1.57 -1.92 -9.15
N ALA A 84 -2.75 -2.50 -9.31
CA ALA A 84 -3.01 -3.91 -9.01
C ALA A 84 -2.22 -4.86 -9.92
N ARG A 85 -2.15 -4.58 -11.24
CA ARG A 85 -1.33 -5.35 -12.17
C ARG A 85 0.15 -5.27 -11.84
N LEU A 86 0.63 -4.05 -11.58
CA LEU A 86 2.01 -3.80 -11.17
C LEU A 86 2.37 -4.53 -9.87
N ALA A 87 1.48 -4.49 -8.88
CA ALA A 87 1.67 -5.20 -7.62
C ALA A 87 1.69 -6.73 -7.82
N ALA A 88 0.80 -7.26 -8.65
CA ALA A 88 0.76 -8.68 -8.97
C ALA A 88 2.03 -9.15 -9.69
N GLN A 89 2.58 -8.34 -10.60
CA GLN A 89 3.84 -8.61 -11.30
C GLN A 89 5.01 -8.79 -10.33
N ILE A 90 5.02 -8.03 -9.22
CA ILE A 90 6.07 -8.06 -8.19
C ILE A 90 5.78 -9.14 -7.11
N GLY A 91 4.69 -9.89 -7.26
CA GLY A 91 4.34 -11.00 -6.37
C GLY A 91 3.45 -10.63 -5.17
N TYR A 92 2.94 -9.40 -5.09
CA TYR A 92 1.92 -9.05 -4.09
C TYR A 92 0.58 -9.69 -4.46
N ARG A 93 -0.06 -10.35 -3.49
CA ARG A 93 -1.35 -11.02 -3.66
C ARG A 93 -2.49 -10.45 -2.83
N ARG A 94 -2.19 -9.47 -1.97
CA ARG A 94 -3.16 -8.88 -1.05
C ARG A 94 -2.98 -7.38 -1.06
N ALA A 95 -4.09 -6.67 -1.26
CA ALA A 95 -4.16 -5.24 -1.07
C ALA A 95 -5.02 -4.91 0.14
N THR A 96 -4.68 -3.84 0.85
CA THR A 96 -5.44 -3.38 2.02
C THR A 96 -5.69 -1.88 1.92
N SER A 97 -6.84 -1.46 2.41
CA SER A 97 -7.17 -0.07 2.63
C SER A 97 -7.57 0.12 4.08
N VAL A 98 -7.24 1.28 4.65
CA VAL A 98 -7.61 1.60 6.03
C VAL A 98 -8.86 2.46 5.98
N VAL A 99 -9.93 1.95 6.59
CA VAL A 99 -11.13 2.75 6.86
C VAL A 99 -10.96 3.37 8.24
N VAL A 100 -11.03 4.69 8.30
CA VAL A 100 -10.94 5.41 9.58
C VAL A 100 -12.21 5.17 10.40
N PRO A 101 -12.13 5.01 11.73
CA PRO A 101 -13.28 4.70 12.58
C PRO A 101 -14.08 5.95 12.96
N PHE A 102 -14.04 7.00 12.14
CA PHE A 102 -14.70 8.26 12.42
C PHE A 102 -15.24 8.90 11.15
N HIS A 103 -16.30 9.68 11.33
CA HIS A 103 -16.90 10.54 10.33
C HIS A 103 -16.71 12.01 10.72
N GLU A 104 -16.44 12.87 9.74
CA GLU A 104 -16.17 14.30 10.01
C GLU A 104 -17.41 15.07 10.49
N THR A 105 -18.61 14.54 10.21
CA THR A 105 -19.89 15.22 10.46
C THR A 105 -20.91 14.45 11.29
N LEU A 106 -20.74 13.13 11.50
CA LEU A 106 -21.70 12.37 12.31
C LEU A 106 -21.41 12.56 13.80
N GLY A 107 -22.47 12.61 14.60
CA GLY A 107 -22.37 12.50 16.06
C GLY A 107 -21.95 11.08 16.49
N TYR A 108 -21.57 10.93 17.77
CA TYR A 108 -21.04 9.67 18.32
C TYR A 108 -21.93 8.46 18.02
N ASP A 109 -23.24 8.53 18.33
CA ASP A 109 -24.16 7.39 18.17
C ASP A 109 -24.29 6.95 16.70
N ALA A 110 -24.42 7.91 15.78
CA ALA A 110 -24.52 7.61 14.35
C ALA A 110 -23.20 7.08 13.77
N ASN A 111 -22.06 7.55 14.28
CA ASN A 111 -20.74 7.03 13.89
C ASN A 111 -20.50 5.62 14.45
N LEU A 112 -20.94 5.35 15.68
CA LEU A 112 -20.86 4.03 16.30
C LEU A 112 -21.71 3.01 15.52
N GLU A 113 -22.94 3.38 15.17
CA GLU A 113 -23.83 2.57 14.34
C GLU A 113 -23.18 2.23 12.99
N LEU A 114 -22.59 3.22 12.30
CA LEU A 114 -21.97 3.02 10.99
C LEU A 114 -20.75 2.07 11.01
N HIS A 115 -19.93 2.13 12.06
CA HIS A 115 -18.63 1.46 12.08
C HIS A 115 -18.60 0.15 12.88
N VAL A 116 -19.57 -0.10 13.75
CA VAL A 116 -19.54 -1.24 14.69
C VAL A 116 -20.72 -2.19 14.52
N ASN A 117 -21.88 -1.72 14.04
CA ASN A 117 -23.09 -2.52 13.87
C ASN A 117 -23.30 -2.95 12.41
#